data_AF-A0A5C1I6H1-F1
#
_entry.id   AF-A0A5C1I6H1-F1
#
_cell.length_a   1.000
_cell.length_b   1.000
_cell.length_c   1.000
_cell.angle_alpha   90.00
_cell.angle_beta   90.00
_cell.angle_gamma   90.00
#
_symmetry.space_group_name_H-M   'P 1'
#
loop_
_entity.id
_entity.type
_entity.pdbx_description
1 polymer ?
#
loop_
_entity_poly.entity_id
_entity_poly.type
_entity_poly.pdbx_seq_one_letter_code
_entity_poly.pdbx_strand_id
1 'polypeptide(L)'
;MAKTRDELELEELQAKINKLKKEIKILDNQILMQEDDKNEAKKRITKLDKEISILDNQIPNVTEKNEAKRKIDKLNEEIKILEYQTSKKYKNQESLKAFASIASAATVIVSLVAIGFSIYQYYQTSKLTLDSKKEDRLAAALANIGDTVVRKRLTGVIALKSFISVGDSLKNTQALLSLAHALGIESDGDIRGSILEVFSSDDMRKVDTSILKEVTKSLIIINRKLYLEKKSDLDTIVHPDSLPISRLKLYYDKINATSDAIVALLSYGFEIKDMSSTYFYNKKFIRLKGYNLNLSNAYLKSCGFFDMICQKCSFENANLFGTRFMGGDMSGSDFSLYYQYRESSANSHYKNSDTFGIFFSDINLTNANFDCRPMFLYVPSDIQFKKIPWSVFSSFVNVNVDSADFSRMGVWYYKHSDSVRIGTDTLTLAYKEMYSVPALVGNDRFLLSTSKTNWNKAILSGKFSEYIKRNPKKF
;
A
#
# COMPACT_ATOMS: atom_id res chain seq x y z
N MET A 1 -24.39 -7.63 10.30
CA MET A 1 -24.00 -6.25 9.94
C MET A 1 -23.47 -5.61 11.20
N ALA A 2 -22.20 -5.17 11.21
CA ALA A 2 -21.63 -4.47 12.35
C ALA A 2 -22.24 -3.06 12.39
N LYS A 3 -22.77 -2.64 13.54
CA LYS A 3 -23.25 -1.27 13.72
C LYS A 3 -22.10 -0.30 13.44
N THR A 4 -22.40 0.78 12.74
CA THR A 4 -21.40 1.82 12.49
C THR A 4 -21.01 2.46 13.81
N ARG A 5 -19.78 2.99 13.90
CA ARG A 5 -19.31 3.67 15.12
C ARG A 5 -20.27 4.79 15.54
N ASP A 6 -20.87 5.48 14.57
CA ASP A 6 -21.81 6.57 14.77
C ASP A 6 -23.15 6.06 15.35
N GLU A 7 -23.60 4.86 14.99
CA GLU A 7 -24.77 4.20 15.60
C GLU A 7 -24.53 3.82 17.07
N LEU A 8 -23.30 3.40 17.39
CA LEU A 8 -22.89 3.08 18.76
C LEU A 8 -22.82 4.33 19.65
N GLU A 9 -22.32 5.44 19.12
CA GLU A 9 -22.28 6.74 19.81
C GLU A 9 -23.70 7.31 20.02
N LEU A 10 -24.62 7.10 19.07
CA LEU A 10 -26.02 7.52 19.19
C LEU A 10 -26.78 6.74 20.28
N GLU A 11 -26.53 5.43 20.39
CA GLU A 11 -27.13 4.58 21.43
C GLU A 11 -26.64 4.96 22.84
N GLU A 12 -25.36 5.32 22.99
CA GLU A 12 -24.82 5.78 24.27
C GLU A 12 -25.45 7.11 24.72
N LEU A 13 -25.68 8.04 23.78
CA LEU A 13 -26.35 9.31 24.05
C LEU A 13 -27.82 9.12 24.43
N GLN A 14 -28.55 8.23 23.75
CA GLN A 14 -29.94 7.92 24.09
C GLN A 14 -30.06 7.29 25.48
N ALA A 15 -29.11 6.42 25.87
CA ALA A 15 -29.05 5.86 27.21
C ALA A 15 -28.86 6.94 28.30
N LYS A 16 -27.98 7.93 28.05
CA LYS A 16 -27.75 9.06 28.98
C LYS A 16 -28.98 9.96 29.11
N ILE A 17 -29.68 10.26 28.02
CA ILE A 17 -30.93 11.05 28.04
C ILE A 17 -32.02 10.36 28.87
N ASN A 18 -32.17 9.04 28.72
CA ASN A 18 -33.17 8.28 29.47
C ASN A 18 -32.87 8.22 30.97
N LYS A 19 -31.58 8.18 31.35
CA LYS A 19 -31.16 8.26 32.76
C LYS A 19 -31.54 9.61 33.38
N LEU A 20 -31.27 10.71 32.69
CA LEU A 20 -31.60 12.06 33.18
C LEU A 20 -33.11 12.30 33.32
N LYS A 21 -33.92 11.79 32.38
CA LYS A 21 -35.39 11.85 32.50
C LYS A 21 -35.92 11.13 33.74
N LYS A 22 -35.27 10.04 34.15
CA LYS A 22 -35.62 9.29 35.36
C LYS A 22 -35.30 10.08 36.63
N GLU A 23 -34.17 10.78 36.66
CA GLU A 23 -33.75 11.63 37.79
C GLU A 23 -34.68 12.85 37.97
N ILE A 24 -35.09 13.50 36.87
CA ILE A 24 -36.08 14.61 36.91
C ILE A 24 -37.42 14.13 37.50
N LYS A 25 -37.90 12.96 37.09
CA LYS A 25 -39.15 12.39 37.62
C LYS A 25 -39.07 12.07 39.13
N ILE A 26 -37.89 11.69 39.64
CA ILE A 26 -37.67 11.47 41.07
C ILE A 26 -37.73 12.80 41.84
N LEU A 27 -37.14 13.87 41.29
CA LEU A 27 -37.17 15.20 41.89
C LEU A 27 -38.59 15.80 41.91
N ASP A 28 -39.37 15.65 40.83
CA ASP A 28 -40.78 16.10 40.78
C ASP A 28 -41.64 15.42 41.87
N ASN A 29 -41.42 14.13 42.11
CA ASN A 29 -42.12 13.39 43.17
C ASN A 29 -41.71 13.85 44.57
N GLN A 30 -40.46 14.27 44.78
CA GLN A 30 -40.01 14.82 46.06
C GLN A 30 -40.60 16.22 46.34
N ILE A 31 -40.85 17.01 45.29
CA ILE A 31 -41.54 18.30 45.40
C ILE A 31 -43.01 18.10 45.79
N LEU A 32 -43.67 17.06 45.26
CA LEU A 32 -45.06 16.74 45.60
C LEU A 32 -45.25 16.36 47.08
N MET A 33 -44.25 15.72 47.72
CA MET A 33 -44.33 15.33 49.13
C MET A 33 -44.39 16.52 50.11
N GLN A 34 -43.93 17.71 49.71
CA GLN A 34 -43.99 18.91 50.58
C GLN A 34 -45.40 19.53 50.66
N GLU A 35 -46.34 19.14 49.78
CA GLU A 35 -47.74 19.58 49.86
C GLU A 35 -48.60 18.75 50.84
N ASP A 36 -48.19 17.52 51.16
CA ASP A 36 -48.89 16.67 52.12
C ASP A 36 -48.64 17.11 53.58
N ASP A 37 -47.41 17.52 53.91
CA ASP A 37 -47.04 18.09 55.23
C ASP A 37 -47.86 19.35 55.57
N LYS A 38 -48.25 20.12 54.54
CA LYS A 38 -49.05 21.33 54.65
C LYS A 38 -50.51 21.04 55.01
N ASN A 39 -51.05 19.92 54.55
CA ASN A 39 -52.42 19.49 54.87
C ASN A 39 -52.50 18.89 56.29
N GLU A 40 -51.43 18.24 56.75
CA GLU A 40 -51.32 17.74 58.11
C GLU A 40 -51.22 18.88 59.14
N ALA A 41 -50.41 19.90 58.87
CA ALA A 41 -50.32 21.09 59.72
C ALA A 41 -51.66 21.82 59.89
N LYS A 42 -52.45 21.96 58.82
CA LYS A 42 -53.79 22.58 58.87
C LYS A 42 -54.77 21.78 59.72
N LYS A 43 -54.76 20.45 59.63
CA LYS A 43 -55.58 19.56 60.47
C LYS A 43 -55.20 19.66 61.95
N ARG A 44 -53.91 19.83 62.24
CA ARG A 44 -53.38 19.96 63.60
C ARG A 44 -53.81 21.28 64.24
N ILE A 45 -53.80 22.38 63.48
CA ILE A 45 -54.30 23.69 63.93
C ILE A 45 -55.80 23.63 64.26
N THR A 46 -56.64 23.04 63.39
CA THR A 46 -58.08 22.93 63.66
C THR A 46 -58.42 22.04 64.87
N LYS A 47 -57.55 21.06 65.17
CA LYS A 47 -57.69 20.21 66.37
C LYS A 47 -57.36 20.98 67.65
N LEU A 48 -56.29 21.78 67.63
CA LEU A 48 -55.86 22.58 68.77
C LEU A 48 -56.87 23.69 69.11
N ASP A 49 -57.46 24.34 68.10
CA ASP A 49 -58.53 25.33 68.30
C ASP A 49 -59.77 24.75 69.01
N LYS A 50 -60.11 23.49 68.70
CA LYS A 50 -61.20 22.78 69.39
C LYS A 50 -60.85 22.45 70.83
N GLU A 51 -59.62 22.03 71.12
CA GLU A 51 -59.17 21.73 72.49
C GLU A 51 -59.17 22.99 73.37
N ILE A 52 -58.77 24.15 72.82
CA ILE A 52 -58.82 25.44 73.52
C ILE A 52 -60.28 25.83 73.84
N SER A 53 -61.21 25.68 72.89
CA SER A 53 -62.63 25.99 73.10
C SER A 53 -63.31 25.11 74.15
N ILE A 54 -62.85 23.86 74.33
CA ILE A 54 -63.35 22.96 75.38
C ILE A 54 -62.82 23.36 76.75
N LEU A 55 -61.53 23.73 76.83
CA LEU A 55 -60.89 24.15 78.08
C LEU A 55 -61.43 25.49 78.60
N ASP A 56 -61.79 26.41 77.72
CA ASP A 56 -62.37 27.72 78.10
C ASP A 56 -63.76 27.59 78.76
N ASN A 57 -64.50 26.52 78.43
CA ASN A 57 -65.86 26.28 78.94
C ASN A 57 -65.90 25.47 80.25
N GLN A 58 -64.78 24.92 80.72
CA GLN A 58 -64.74 24.03 81.90
C GLN A 58 -64.17 24.68 83.17
N ILE A 59 -64.04 26.00 83.23
CA ILE A 59 -63.46 26.68 84.40
C ILE A 59 -64.56 27.18 85.36
N PRO A 60 -64.92 26.39 86.39
CA PRO A 60 -65.24 26.98 87.69
C PRO A 60 -64.32 26.42 88.79
N ASN A 61 -63.85 27.36 89.61
CA ASN A 61 -63.22 27.22 90.93
C ASN A 61 -61.68 27.40 91.03
N VAL A 62 -61.28 28.20 92.01
CA VAL A 62 -60.20 29.21 91.92
C VAL A 62 -58.82 28.71 92.37
N THR A 63 -58.42 27.49 91.99
CA THR A 63 -57.05 27.04 92.28
C THR A 63 -56.31 26.38 91.11
N GLU A 64 -57.01 25.99 90.03
CA GLU A 64 -56.39 25.53 88.76
C GLU A 64 -56.21 26.63 87.69
N LYS A 65 -56.61 27.88 87.99
CA LYS A 65 -56.62 29.00 87.03
C LYS A 65 -55.25 29.40 86.49
N ASN A 66 -54.18 29.19 87.26
CA ASN A 66 -52.83 29.62 86.86
C ASN A 66 -52.13 28.61 85.92
N GLU A 67 -52.49 27.33 86.00
CA GLU A 67 -51.89 26.30 85.15
C GLU A 67 -52.60 26.20 83.80
N ALA A 68 -53.94 26.33 83.80
CA ALA A 68 -54.73 26.48 82.57
C ALA A 68 -54.32 27.73 81.78
N LYS A 69 -54.12 28.88 82.46
CA LYS A 69 -53.67 30.11 81.81
C LYS A 69 -52.29 29.97 81.16
N ARG A 70 -51.33 29.30 81.82
CA ARG A 70 -50.01 29.04 81.23
C ARG A 70 -50.06 28.11 80.01
N LYS A 71 -50.94 27.11 80.01
CA LYS A 71 -51.13 26.23 78.84
C LYS A 71 -51.78 26.98 77.67
N ILE A 72 -52.76 27.85 77.95
CA ILE A 72 -53.38 28.71 76.94
C ILE A 72 -52.36 29.70 76.37
N ASP A 73 -51.55 30.35 77.21
CA ASP A 73 -50.52 31.30 76.75
C ASP A 73 -49.45 30.61 75.88
N LYS A 74 -49.04 29.38 76.22
CA LYS A 74 -48.11 28.60 75.40
C LYS A 74 -48.72 28.20 74.06
N LEU A 75 -49.97 27.74 74.05
CA LEU A 75 -50.68 27.36 72.82
C LEU A 75 -50.90 28.57 71.91
N ASN A 76 -51.18 29.74 72.47
CA ASN A 76 -51.32 30.99 71.71
C ASN A 76 -50.00 31.45 71.06
N GLU A 77 -48.85 31.23 71.71
CA GLU A 77 -47.54 31.50 71.09
C GLU A 77 -47.19 30.48 70.00
N GLU A 78 -47.55 29.20 70.16
CA GLU A 78 -47.42 28.20 69.09
C GLU A 78 -48.31 28.53 67.87
N ILE A 79 -49.54 29.02 68.10
CA ILE A 79 -50.43 29.50 67.04
C ILE A 79 -49.84 30.73 66.35
N LYS A 80 -49.33 31.73 67.07
CA LYS A 80 -48.67 32.90 66.48
C LYS A 80 -47.48 32.54 65.59
N ILE A 81 -46.67 31.55 66.00
CA ILE A 81 -45.54 31.08 65.20
C ILE A 81 -46.05 30.41 63.91
N LEU A 82 -47.11 29.62 63.98
CA LEU A 82 -47.72 28.96 62.82
C LEU A 82 -48.47 29.94 61.90
N GLU A 83 -49.12 30.97 62.44
CA GLU A 83 -49.74 32.07 61.69
C GLU A 83 -48.68 32.94 61.00
N TYR A 84 -47.54 33.17 61.65
CA TYR A 84 -46.40 33.84 61.05
C TYR A 84 -45.79 33.02 59.90
N GLN A 85 -45.71 31.70 60.04
CA GLN A 85 -45.26 30.80 58.96
C GLN A 85 -46.24 30.72 57.79
N THR A 86 -47.53 30.96 58.02
CA THR A 86 -48.57 30.95 56.97
C THR A 86 -48.90 32.33 56.37
N SER A 87 -48.32 33.39 56.95
CA SER A 87 -48.49 34.80 56.54
C SER A 87 -47.94 35.11 55.14
N LYS A 88 -48.68 35.93 54.40
CA LYS A 88 -48.38 36.38 53.02
C LYS A 88 -47.01 37.09 52.90
N LYS A 89 -46.49 37.65 54.01
CA LYS A 89 -45.20 38.33 54.09
C LYS A 89 -44.01 37.35 54.11
N TYR A 90 -44.21 36.16 54.70
CA TYR A 90 -43.24 35.06 54.67
C TYR A 90 -43.20 34.40 53.29
N LYS A 91 -44.37 34.24 52.63
CA LYS A 91 -44.47 33.74 51.24
C LYS A 91 -43.63 34.51 50.21
N ASN A 92 -43.52 35.84 50.33
CA ASN A 92 -42.72 36.65 49.40
C ASN A 92 -41.21 36.54 49.67
N GLN A 93 -40.80 36.19 50.89
CA GLN A 93 -39.41 35.91 51.24
C GLN A 93 -39.03 34.46 50.92
N GLU A 94 -39.97 33.51 51.04
CA GLU A 94 -39.82 32.14 50.56
C GLU A 94 -39.84 32.04 49.04
N SER A 95 -40.62 32.83 48.30
CA SER A 95 -40.56 32.82 46.83
C SER A 95 -39.22 33.35 46.31
N LEU A 96 -38.58 34.29 47.02
CA LEU A 96 -37.22 34.76 46.74
C LEU A 96 -36.15 33.71 47.09
N LYS A 97 -36.36 32.91 48.16
CA LYS A 97 -35.51 31.74 48.46
C LYS A 97 -35.75 30.57 47.50
N ALA A 98 -36.97 30.37 47.03
CA ALA A 98 -37.34 29.38 46.02
C ALA A 98 -36.75 29.78 44.66
N PHE A 99 -36.79 31.06 44.28
CA PHE A 99 -36.07 31.59 43.12
C PHE A 99 -34.55 31.53 43.29
N ALA A 100 -34.00 31.70 44.49
CA ALA A 100 -32.58 31.47 44.75
C ALA A 100 -32.21 29.97 44.67
N SER A 101 -33.12 29.05 45.03
CA SER A 101 -32.94 27.60 44.88
C SER A 101 -33.14 27.09 43.44
N ILE A 102 -33.99 27.76 42.66
CA ILE A 102 -34.16 27.51 41.23
C ILE A 102 -33.03 28.18 40.43
N ALA A 103 -32.52 29.33 40.87
CA ALA A 103 -31.32 29.95 40.32
C ALA A 103 -30.06 29.15 40.66
N SER A 104 -30.00 28.48 41.83
CA SER A 104 -28.92 27.54 42.16
C SER A 104 -29.03 26.25 41.35
N ALA A 105 -30.24 25.70 41.13
CA ALA A 105 -30.45 24.57 40.23
C ALA A 105 -30.14 24.91 38.77
N ALA A 106 -30.51 26.11 38.30
CA ALA A 106 -30.19 26.61 36.96
C ALA A 106 -28.68 26.86 36.80
N THR A 107 -27.99 27.38 37.83
CA THR A 107 -26.52 27.50 37.80
C THR A 107 -25.84 26.15 37.84
N VAL A 108 -26.38 25.13 38.53
CA VAL A 108 -25.88 23.74 38.47
C VAL A 108 -26.06 23.15 37.06
N ILE A 109 -27.20 23.37 36.41
CA ILE A 109 -27.43 22.89 35.03
C ILE A 109 -26.52 23.63 34.04
N VAL A 110 -26.41 24.96 34.13
CA VAL A 110 -25.53 25.76 33.27
C VAL A 110 -24.06 25.38 33.49
N SER A 111 -23.63 25.13 34.72
CA SER A 111 -22.27 24.67 35.01
C SER A 111 -22.00 23.24 34.53
N LEU A 112 -22.98 22.33 34.60
CA LEU A 112 -22.85 20.99 34.00
C LEU A 112 -22.77 21.04 32.46
N VAL A 113 -23.57 21.90 31.82
CA VAL A 113 -23.48 22.14 30.37
C VAL A 113 -22.15 22.78 30.00
N ALA A 114 -21.66 23.74 30.79
CA ALA A 114 -20.35 24.34 30.59
C ALA A 114 -19.22 23.32 30.77
N ILE A 115 -19.27 22.45 31.78
CA ILE A 115 -18.32 21.35 31.97
C ILE A 115 -18.38 20.38 30.78
N GLY A 116 -19.58 20.00 30.32
CA GLY A 116 -19.74 19.15 29.14
C GLY A 116 -19.15 19.77 27.88
N PHE A 117 -19.35 21.07 27.68
CA PHE A 117 -18.79 21.82 26.56
C PHE A 117 -17.27 21.99 26.68
N SER A 118 -16.73 22.21 27.87
CA SER A 118 -15.29 22.25 28.13
C SER A 118 -14.63 20.89 27.91
N ILE A 119 -15.27 19.79 28.32
CA ILE A 119 -14.80 18.43 28.02
C ILE A 119 -14.82 18.19 26.51
N TYR A 120 -15.91 18.54 25.82
CA TYR A 120 -16.02 18.42 24.37
C TYR A 120 -14.96 19.24 23.63
N GLN A 121 -14.75 20.51 24.02
CA GLN A 121 -13.69 21.36 23.47
C GLN A 121 -12.31 20.77 23.76
N TYR A 122 -12.05 20.29 24.97
CA TYR A 122 -10.80 19.62 25.31
C TYR A 122 -10.54 18.39 24.42
N TYR A 123 -11.55 17.58 24.14
CA TYR A 123 -11.45 16.45 23.22
C TYR A 123 -11.15 16.90 21.78
N GLN A 124 -11.84 17.93 21.28
CA GLN A 124 -11.60 18.48 19.94
C GLN A 124 -10.20 19.10 19.83
N THR A 125 -9.79 19.92 20.79
CA THR A 125 -8.46 20.53 20.83
C THR A 125 -7.38 19.46 20.98
N SER A 126 -7.60 18.42 21.78
CA SER A 126 -6.67 17.29 21.92
C SER A 126 -6.52 16.52 20.61
N LYS A 127 -7.61 16.29 19.87
CA LYS A 127 -7.57 15.65 18.55
C LYS A 127 -6.80 16.49 17.54
N LEU A 128 -7.11 17.80 17.45
CA LEU A 128 -6.37 18.73 16.58
C LEU A 128 -4.89 18.83 16.94
N THR A 129 -4.55 18.84 18.23
CA THR A 129 -3.17 18.86 18.71
C THR A 129 -2.43 17.56 18.37
N LEU A 130 -3.11 16.41 18.45
CA LEU A 130 -2.53 15.12 18.07
C LEU A 130 -2.30 15.03 16.56
N ASP A 131 -3.24 15.52 15.75
CA ASP A 131 -3.10 15.54 14.29
C ASP A 131 -2.00 16.50 13.83
N SER A 132 -1.93 17.71 14.40
CA SER A 132 -0.83 18.66 14.17
C SER A 132 0.53 18.06 14.59
N LYS A 133 0.64 17.40 15.75
CA LYS A 133 1.88 16.72 16.16
C LYS A 133 2.29 15.60 15.20
N LYS A 134 1.33 14.91 14.59
CA LYS A 134 1.61 13.88 13.57
C LYS A 134 2.12 14.52 12.28
N GLU A 135 1.53 15.64 11.86
CA GLU A 135 1.97 16.42 10.70
C GLU A 135 3.39 16.97 10.92
N ASP A 136 3.69 17.53 12.09
CA ASP A 136 5.03 18.01 12.44
C ASP A 136 6.06 16.88 12.40
N ARG A 137 5.71 15.69 12.92
CA ARG A 137 6.57 14.50 12.87
C ARG A 137 6.79 14.01 11.44
N LEU A 138 5.76 14.05 10.60
CA LEU A 138 5.86 13.69 9.19
C LEU A 138 6.76 14.69 8.46
N ALA A 139 6.55 15.99 8.64
CA ALA A 139 7.37 17.04 8.08
C ALA A 139 8.84 16.92 8.53
N ALA A 140 9.09 16.63 9.81
CA ALA A 140 10.43 16.38 10.33
C ALA A 140 11.08 15.13 9.71
N ALA A 141 10.30 14.04 9.51
CA ALA A 141 10.78 12.83 8.84
C ALA A 141 11.16 13.11 7.37
N LEU A 142 10.34 13.90 6.67
CA LEU A 142 10.58 14.35 5.29
C LEU A 142 11.78 15.29 5.18
N ALA A 143 11.98 16.19 6.14
CA ALA A 143 13.18 17.02 6.20
C ALA A 143 14.43 16.15 6.44
N ASN A 144 14.33 15.19 7.35
CA ASN A 144 15.44 14.30 7.70
C ASN A 144 15.88 13.42 6.52
N ILE A 145 14.96 12.88 5.72
CA ILE A 145 15.34 12.05 4.55
C ILE A 145 16.07 12.84 3.46
N GLY A 146 15.87 14.16 3.40
CA GLY A 146 16.58 15.07 2.49
C GLY A 146 17.89 15.66 3.06
N ASP A 147 18.26 15.35 4.30
CA ASP A 147 19.44 15.93 4.96
C ASP A 147 20.75 15.37 4.37
N THR A 148 21.85 16.12 4.47
CA THR A 148 23.17 15.67 3.98
C THR A 148 23.82 14.63 4.90
N VAL A 149 23.41 14.56 6.16
CA VAL A 149 23.95 13.63 7.17
C VAL A 149 23.25 12.27 7.12
N VAL A 150 24.03 11.21 6.87
CA VAL A 150 23.55 9.81 6.74
C VAL A 150 22.66 9.38 7.92
N ARG A 151 23.10 9.62 9.16
CA ARG A 151 22.33 9.25 10.37
C ARG A 151 20.96 9.92 10.43
N LYS A 152 20.84 11.18 9.99
CA LYS A 152 19.55 11.88 9.96
C LYS A 152 18.64 11.30 8.87
N ARG A 153 19.18 11.04 7.67
CA ARG A 153 18.42 10.38 6.60
C ARG A 153 17.88 9.02 7.03
N LEU A 154 18.70 8.20 7.66
CA LEU A 154 18.27 6.92 8.23
C LEU A 154 17.16 7.10 9.28
N THR A 155 17.30 8.09 10.17
CA THR A 155 16.24 8.43 11.14
C THR A 155 14.95 8.86 10.43
N GLY A 156 15.06 9.59 9.31
CA GLY A 156 13.93 9.95 8.44
C GLY A 156 13.23 8.72 7.87
N VAL A 157 13.97 7.74 7.35
CA VAL A 157 13.41 6.48 6.84
C VAL A 157 12.67 5.71 7.93
N ILE A 158 13.26 5.58 9.12
CA ILE A 158 12.63 4.90 10.27
C ILE A 158 11.35 5.63 10.69
N ALA A 159 11.38 6.96 10.76
CA ALA A 159 10.22 7.77 11.10
C ALA A 159 9.10 7.62 10.04
N LEU A 160 9.42 7.67 8.74
CA LEU A 160 8.46 7.45 7.65
C LEU A 160 7.86 6.05 7.70
N LYS A 161 8.66 5.02 8.02
CA LYS A 161 8.16 3.64 8.22
C LYS A 161 7.07 3.60 9.29
N SER A 162 7.18 4.38 10.37
CA SER A 162 6.18 4.41 11.44
C SER A 162 4.82 5.02 11.02
N PHE A 163 4.78 5.80 9.94
CA PHE A 163 3.53 6.35 9.40
C PHE A 163 2.76 5.33 8.55
N ILE A 164 3.44 4.29 8.05
CA ILE A 164 2.84 3.21 7.27
C ILE A 164 2.01 2.35 8.22
N SER A 165 0.73 2.69 8.33
CA SER A 165 -0.19 2.07 9.27
C SER A 165 -1.58 1.91 8.66
N VAL A 166 -2.41 1.07 9.28
CA VAL A 166 -3.79 0.86 8.85
C VAL A 166 -4.60 2.12 9.12
N GLY A 167 -5.22 2.69 8.10
CA GLY A 167 -6.31 3.67 8.25
C GLY A 167 -5.99 5.13 7.92
N ASP A 168 -4.74 5.49 7.58
CA ASP A 168 -4.41 6.86 7.12
C ASP A 168 -3.85 6.84 5.69
N SER A 169 -4.75 6.79 4.71
CA SER A 169 -4.38 6.68 3.28
C SER A 169 -3.50 7.84 2.81
N LEU A 170 -3.81 9.08 3.22
CA LEU A 170 -3.07 10.26 2.79
C LEU A 170 -1.61 10.22 3.30
N LYS A 171 -1.42 9.93 4.59
CA LYS A 171 -0.07 9.87 5.17
C LYS A 171 0.73 8.67 4.63
N ASN A 172 0.07 7.52 4.43
CA ASN A 172 0.69 6.37 3.78
C ASN A 172 1.19 6.72 2.38
N THR A 173 0.35 7.37 1.56
CA THR A 173 0.74 7.81 0.22
C THR A 173 1.92 8.77 0.26
N GLN A 174 1.87 9.80 1.10
CA GLN A 174 2.96 10.78 1.23
C GLN A 174 4.27 10.10 1.66
N ALA A 175 4.24 9.29 2.72
CA ALA A 175 5.43 8.61 3.22
C ALA A 175 6.05 7.67 2.17
N LEU A 176 5.22 6.84 1.52
CA LEU A 176 5.69 5.89 0.52
C LEU A 176 6.21 6.55 -0.76
N LEU A 177 5.55 7.62 -1.23
CA LEU A 177 6.03 8.38 -2.38
C LEU A 177 7.35 9.08 -2.07
N SER A 178 7.51 9.67 -0.87
CA SER A 178 8.77 10.28 -0.46
C SER A 178 9.90 9.26 -0.37
N LEU A 179 9.63 8.05 0.16
CA LEU A 179 10.58 6.95 0.15
C LEU A 179 10.95 6.51 -1.27
N ALA A 180 9.98 6.44 -2.19
CA ALA A 180 10.23 6.08 -3.59
C ALA A 180 11.13 7.11 -4.29
N HIS A 181 10.87 8.41 -4.09
CA HIS A 181 11.70 9.48 -4.62
C HIS A 181 13.12 9.46 -4.01
N ALA A 182 13.22 9.28 -2.69
CA ALA A 182 14.51 9.15 -2.01
C ALA A 182 15.32 7.96 -2.54
N LEU A 183 14.68 6.82 -2.79
CA LEU A 183 15.33 5.63 -3.34
C LEU A 183 16.01 5.88 -4.69
N GLY A 184 15.42 6.71 -5.55
CA GLY A 184 15.96 7.06 -6.86
C GLY A 184 17.20 7.96 -6.82
N ILE A 185 17.42 8.68 -5.71
CA ILE A 185 18.52 9.65 -5.57
C ILE A 185 19.57 9.25 -4.53
N GLU A 186 19.21 8.39 -3.57
CA GLU A 186 20.06 7.99 -2.44
C GLU A 186 21.34 7.30 -2.93
N SER A 187 22.46 7.78 -2.40
CA SER A 187 23.79 7.33 -2.79
C SER A 187 24.40 6.38 -1.76
N ASP A 188 23.98 6.49 -0.51
CA ASP A 188 24.40 5.61 0.57
C ASP A 188 23.76 4.21 0.42
N GLY A 189 24.53 3.16 0.70
CA GLY A 189 24.07 1.77 0.60
C GLY A 189 23.10 1.40 1.73
N ASP A 190 23.38 1.83 2.96
CA ASP A 190 22.64 1.43 4.16
C ASP A 190 21.27 2.09 4.20
N ILE A 191 21.18 3.37 3.84
CA ILE A 191 19.90 4.09 3.75
C ILE A 191 19.03 3.45 2.67
N ARG A 192 19.59 3.15 1.50
CA ARG A 192 18.86 2.51 0.39
C ARG A 192 18.35 1.13 0.78
N GLY A 193 19.19 0.32 1.44
CA GLY A 193 18.79 -0.97 2.00
C GLY A 193 17.63 -0.83 3.00
N SER A 194 17.68 0.19 3.87
CA SER A 194 16.61 0.48 4.83
C SER A 194 15.30 0.90 4.13
N ILE A 195 15.37 1.68 3.06
CA ILE A 195 14.19 2.05 2.26
C ILE A 195 13.61 0.81 1.56
N LEU A 196 14.45 -0.06 0.99
CA LEU A 196 14.02 -1.31 0.35
C LEU A 196 13.34 -2.27 1.33
N GLU A 197 13.83 -2.32 2.57
CA GLU A 197 13.20 -3.10 3.64
C GLU A 197 11.76 -2.64 3.88
N VAL A 198 11.47 -1.34 3.79
CA VAL A 198 10.10 -0.83 3.92
C VAL A 198 9.19 -1.38 2.82
N PHE A 199 9.61 -1.32 1.56
CA PHE A 199 8.82 -1.84 0.42
C PHE A 199 8.66 -3.37 0.43
N SER A 200 9.59 -4.08 1.06
CA SER A 200 9.59 -5.54 1.17
C SER A 200 8.93 -6.04 2.46
N SER A 201 8.48 -5.15 3.33
CA SER A 201 7.90 -5.51 4.64
C SER A 201 6.47 -6.05 4.52
N ASP A 202 6.11 -7.00 5.39
CA ASP A 202 4.74 -7.53 5.46
C ASP A 202 3.68 -6.48 5.80
N ASP A 203 4.08 -5.34 6.37
CA ASP A 203 3.20 -4.21 6.63
C ASP A 203 2.63 -3.61 5.34
N MET A 204 3.33 -3.77 4.20
CA MET A 204 2.80 -3.35 2.89
C MET A 204 1.50 -4.07 2.52
N ARG A 205 1.27 -5.29 3.01
CA ARG A 205 0.00 -6.03 2.79
C ARG A 205 -1.20 -5.33 3.44
N LYS A 206 -0.96 -4.47 4.42
CA LYS A 206 -1.99 -3.71 5.15
C LYS A 206 -2.29 -2.37 4.48
N VAL A 207 -1.47 -1.93 3.53
CA VAL A 207 -1.65 -0.68 2.79
C VAL A 207 -2.68 -0.89 1.69
N ASP A 208 -3.51 0.13 1.45
CA ASP A 208 -4.50 0.09 0.39
C ASP A 208 -3.85 -0.14 -0.98
N THR A 209 -4.43 -1.05 -1.78
CA THR A 209 -3.90 -1.44 -3.10
C THR A 209 -3.81 -0.26 -4.07
N SER A 210 -4.70 0.74 -3.96
CA SER A 210 -4.65 1.96 -4.78
C SER A 210 -3.38 2.77 -4.54
N ILE A 211 -2.96 2.88 -3.26
CA ILE A 211 -1.73 3.56 -2.85
C ILE A 211 -0.51 2.78 -3.36
N LEU A 212 -0.48 1.46 -3.18
CA LEU A 212 0.62 0.63 -3.69
C LEU A 212 0.77 0.74 -5.21
N LYS A 213 -0.35 0.80 -5.95
CA LYS A 213 -0.35 1.04 -7.40
C LYS A 213 0.23 2.41 -7.76
N GLU A 214 -0.15 3.46 -7.04
CA GLU A 214 0.36 4.82 -7.26
C GLU A 214 1.86 4.91 -7.00
N VAL A 215 2.32 4.36 -5.88
CA VAL A 215 3.74 4.32 -5.51
C VAL A 215 4.55 3.52 -6.53
N THR A 216 4.03 2.38 -6.99
CA THR A 216 4.68 1.55 -8.02
C THR A 216 4.80 2.28 -9.34
N LYS A 217 3.77 3.04 -9.76
CA LYS A 217 3.85 3.90 -10.94
C LYS A 217 4.94 4.97 -10.80
N SER A 218 5.06 5.60 -9.63
CA SER A 218 6.13 6.57 -9.37
C SER A 218 7.51 5.91 -9.47
N LEU A 219 7.70 4.75 -8.86
CA LEU A 219 8.95 3.98 -8.98
C LEU A 219 9.28 3.59 -10.42
N ILE A 220 8.28 3.19 -11.22
CA ILE A 220 8.45 2.89 -12.65
C ILE A 220 8.93 4.13 -13.41
N ILE A 221 8.35 5.31 -13.15
CA ILE A 221 8.78 6.57 -13.77
C ILE A 221 10.22 6.90 -13.42
N ILE A 222 10.59 6.75 -12.14
CA ILE A 222 11.96 7.00 -11.65
C ILE A 222 12.94 6.01 -12.30
N ASN A 223 12.63 4.71 -12.27
CA ASN A 223 13.44 3.64 -12.86
C ASN A 223 13.64 3.85 -14.36
N ARG A 224 12.57 4.17 -15.10
CA ARG A 224 12.62 4.51 -16.54
C ARG A 224 13.51 5.71 -16.80
N LYS A 225 13.37 6.79 -16.02
CA LYS A 225 14.24 7.97 -16.14
C LYS A 225 15.71 7.61 -15.94
N LEU A 226 16.01 6.83 -14.90
CA LEU A 226 17.37 6.36 -14.65
C LEU A 226 17.86 5.45 -15.81
N TYR A 227 17.02 4.55 -16.31
CA TYR A 227 17.44 3.68 -17.41
C TYR A 227 17.84 4.50 -18.64
N LEU A 228 16.96 5.40 -19.05
CA LEU A 228 17.12 6.15 -20.30
C LEU A 228 18.31 7.10 -20.29
N GLU A 229 18.65 7.71 -19.15
CA GLU A 229 19.80 8.61 -19.04
C GLU A 229 21.14 7.88 -19.23
N LYS A 230 21.23 6.59 -18.90
CA LYS A 230 22.45 5.77 -19.03
C LYS A 230 22.29 4.54 -19.91
N LYS A 231 21.29 4.53 -20.80
CA LYS A 231 20.95 3.37 -21.61
C LYS A 231 22.15 2.85 -22.42
N SER A 232 22.88 3.73 -23.10
CA SER A 232 24.06 3.34 -23.90
C SER A 232 25.14 2.65 -23.05
N ASP A 233 25.38 3.19 -21.85
CA ASP A 233 26.38 2.65 -20.94
C ASP A 233 25.91 1.29 -20.40
N LEU A 234 24.68 1.22 -19.88
CA LEU A 234 24.09 0.02 -19.28
C LEU A 234 23.92 -1.13 -20.28
N ASP A 235 23.60 -0.84 -21.53
CA ASP A 235 23.46 -1.84 -22.60
C ASP A 235 24.82 -2.44 -23.02
N THR A 236 25.95 -1.82 -22.65
CA THR A 236 27.30 -2.40 -22.88
C THR A 236 27.82 -3.22 -21.70
N ILE A 237 27.17 -3.15 -20.54
CA ILE A 237 27.63 -3.82 -19.33
C ILE A 237 27.17 -5.27 -19.34
N VAL A 238 28.16 -6.17 -19.37
CA VAL A 238 27.93 -7.61 -19.34
C VAL A 238 27.45 -8.05 -17.94
N HIS A 239 28.24 -7.71 -16.92
CA HIS A 239 28.00 -8.08 -15.52
C HIS A 239 28.15 -6.83 -14.65
N PRO A 240 27.03 -6.21 -14.22
CA PRO A 240 27.09 -5.01 -13.40
C PRO A 240 27.86 -5.17 -12.09
N ASP A 241 27.86 -6.38 -11.52
CA ASP A 241 28.59 -6.71 -10.29
C ASP A 241 30.11 -6.61 -10.45
N SER A 242 30.61 -6.62 -11.70
CA SER A 242 32.03 -6.51 -12.03
C SER A 242 32.49 -5.06 -12.22
N LEU A 243 31.57 -4.08 -12.16
CA LEU A 243 31.93 -2.69 -12.35
C LEU A 243 32.86 -2.21 -11.22
N PRO A 244 33.99 -1.55 -11.55
CA PRO A 244 34.81 -0.91 -10.54
C PRO A 244 33.98 0.12 -9.77
N ILE A 245 34.34 0.39 -8.51
CA ILE A 245 33.72 1.41 -7.67
C ILE A 245 33.88 2.76 -8.39
N SER A 246 32.85 3.11 -9.15
CA SER A 246 32.84 4.21 -10.10
C SER A 246 31.48 4.88 -10.04
N ARG A 247 31.35 6.06 -10.65
CA ARG A 247 30.06 6.76 -10.77
C ARG A 247 29.00 5.89 -11.44
N LEU A 248 29.41 5.01 -12.35
CA LEU A 248 28.51 4.07 -13.04
C LEU A 248 27.97 2.99 -12.10
N LYS A 249 28.80 2.49 -11.16
CA LYS A 249 28.34 1.55 -10.12
C LYS A 249 27.27 2.20 -9.23
N LEU A 250 27.51 3.42 -8.76
CA LEU A 250 26.53 4.14 -7.93
C LEU A 250 25.19 4.31 -8.66
N TYR A 251 25.25 4.62 -9.95
CA TYR A 251 24.09 4.76 -10.80
C TYR A 251 23.34 3.42 -10.95
N TYR A 252 24.08 2.35 -11.23
CA TYR A 252 23.57 1.00 -11.30
C TYR A 252 22.88 0.58 -10.00
N ASP A 253 23.48 0.89 -8.85
CA ASP A 253 22.89 0.55 -7.55
C ASP A 253 21.54 1.29 -7.34
N LYS A 254 21.38 2.52 -7.87
CA LYS A 254 20.14 3.30 -7.73
C LYS A 254 19.03 2.68 -8.58
N ILE A 255 19.33 2.43 -9.85
CA ILE A 255 18.36 1.82 -10.77
C ILE A 255 18.01 0.40 -10.34
N ASN A 256 18.98 -0.39 -9.86
CA ASN A 256 18.74 -1.74 -9.35
C ASN A 256 17.86 -1.73 -8.11
N ALA A 257 18.08 -0.81 -7.17
CA ALA A 257 17.23 -0.66 -6.00
C ALA A 257 15.78 -0.27 -6.36
N THR A 258 15.58 0.69 -7.25
CA THR A 258 14.21 1.00 -7.72
C THR A 258 13.55 -0.21 -8.39
N SER A 259 14.32 -1.03 -9.10
CA SER A 259 13.85 -2.29 -9.69
C SER A 259 13.42 -3.30 -8.62
N ASP A 260 14.20 -3.45 -7.55
CA ASP A 260 13.89 -4.31 -6.40
C ASP A 260 12.61 -3.86 -5.69
N ALA A 261 12.45 -2.55 -5.46
CA ALA A 261 11.24 -2.02 -4.87
C ALA A 261 10.00 -2.29 -5.75
N ILE A 262 10.11 -2.13 -7.07
CA ILE A 262 9.01 -2.45 -8.01
C ILE A 262 8.64 -3.93 -7.90
N VAL A 263 9.62 -4.84 -7.95
CA VAL A 263 9.39 -6.29 -7.88
C VAL A 263 8.78 -6.67 -6.52
N ALA A 264 9.27 -6.10 -5.42
CA ALA A 264 8.72 -6.30 -4.09
C ALA A 264 7.25 -5.88 -4.03
N LEU A 265 6.92 -4.69 -4.53
CA LEU A 265 5.54 -4.20 -4.53
C LEU A 265 4.62 -5.05 -5.43
N LEU A 266 5.08 -5.44 -6.62
CA LEU A 266 4.32 -6.32 -7.52
C LEU A 266 3.99 -7.69 -6.89
N SER A 267 4.80 -8.15 -5.93
CA SER A 267 4.55 -9.40 -5.20
C SER A 267 3.28 -9.37 -4.33
N TYR A 268 2.74 -8.18 -4.03
CA TYR A 268 1.46 -8.03 -3.32
C TYR A 268 0.24 -8.21 -4.23
N GLY A 269 0.43 -8.58 -5.50
CA GLY A 269 -0.62 -9.16 -6.35
C GLY A 269 -1.52 -8.15 -7.09
N PHE A 270 -1.12 -6.88 -7.17
CA PHE A 270 -1.83 -5.90 -7.99
C PHE A 270 -1.26 -5.81 -9.40
N GLU A 271 -2.13 -5.42 -10.33
CA GLU A 271 -1.78 -5.33 -11.75
C GLU A 271 -1.26 -3.93 -12.14
N ILE A 272 -0.22 -3.92 -12.96
CA ILE A 272 0.32 -2.74 -13.65
C ILE A 272 0.34 -3.04 -15.14
N LYS A 273 -0.03 -2.06 -15.97
CA LYS A 273 -0.11 -2.22 -17.43
C LYS A 273 1.12 -1.73 -18.17
N ASP A 274 1.79 -0.68 -17.70
CA ASP A 274 2.93 -0.09 -18.39
C ASP A 274 4.19 -0.13 -17.53
N MET A 275 5.16 -0.88 -18.02
CA MET A 275 6.53 -1.00 -17.52
C MET A 275 7.51 -0.88 -18.69
N SER A 276 7.11 -0.20 -19.78
CA SER A 276 7.98 -0.02 -20.94
C SER A 276 9.22 0.82 -20.58
N SER A 277 10.34 0.55 -21.25
CA SER A 277 11.62 1.28 -21.05
C SER A 277 12.08 1.31 -19.59
N THR A 278 11.84 0.23 -18.85
CA THR A 278 12.34 0.04 -17.48
C THR A 278 13.59 -0.83 -17.48
N TYR A 279 14.29 -0.83 -16.36
CA TYR A 279 15.46 -1.65 -16.12
C TYR A 279 15.15 -2.72 -15.08
N PHE A 280 15.42 -3.97 -15.41
CA PHE A 280 15.41 -5.12 -14.51
C PHE A 280 16.57 -6.04 -14.88
N TYR A 281 17.55 -6.14 -13.99
CA TYR A 281 18.64 -7.10 -14.13
C TYR A 281 18.53 -8.18 -13.07
N ASN A 282 18.56 -9.45 -13.49
CA ASN A 282 18.57 -10.61 -12.60
C ASN A 282 17.41 -10.61 -11.58
N LYS A 283 16.23 -10.13 -11.99
CA LYS A 283 15.03 -10.06 -11.13
C LYS A 283 14.14 -11.28 -11.33
N LYS A 284 13.41 -11.65 -10.28
CA LYS A 284 12.46 -12.77 -10.30
C LYS A 284 11.04 -12.24 -10.16
N PHE A 285 10.24 -12.42 -11.20
CA PHE A 285 8.81 -12.20 -11.20
C PHE A 285 8.12 -13.54 -11.02
N ILE A 286 7.39 -13.70 -9.91
CA ILE A 286 6.75 -14.98 -9.55
C ILE A 286 5.25 -14.75 -9.46
N ARG A 287 4.47 -15.55 -10.18
CA ARG A 287 2.99 -15.56 -10.14
C ARG A 287 2.34 -14.20 -10.39
N LEU A 288 3.00 -13.35 -11.18
CA LEU A 288 2.45 -12.07 -11.59
C LEU A 288 1.33 -12.28 -12.63
N LYS A 289 0.20 -11.63 -12.39
CA LYS A 289 -0.92 -11.52 -13.35
C LYS A 289 -0.76 -10.20 -14.09
N GLY A 290 -0.53 -10.28 -15.39
CA GLY A 290 -0.14 -9.12 -16.20
C GLY A 290 -0.78 -9.16 -17.58
N TYR A 291 -2.09 -9.34 -17.68
CA TYR A 291 -2.77 -9.29 -18.98
C TYR A 291 -2.53 -7.94 -19.68
N ASN A 292 -1.99 -7.96 -20.89
CA ASN A 292 -1.57 -6.77 -21.64
C ASN A 292 -0.50 -5.92 -20.90
N LEU A 293 0.38 -6.54 -20.11
CA LEU A 293 1.54 -5.85 -19.55
C LEU A 293 2.51 -5.44 -20.66
N ASN A 294 2.87 -4.17 -20.70
CA ASN A 294 3.83 -3.61 -21.63
C ASN A 294 5.21 -3.52 -20.98
N LEU A 295 6.12 -4.36 -21.45
CA LEU A 295 7.56 -4.37 -21.15
C LEU A 295 8.40 -4.04 -22.40
N SER A 296 7.80 -3.37 -23.39
CA SER A 296 8.53 -2.97 -24.60
C SER A 296 9.74 -2.11 -24.25
N ASN A 297 10.85 -2.29 -24.98
CA ASN A 297 12.11 -1.58 -24.79
C ASN A 297 12.72 -1.71 -23.38
N ALA A 298 12.25 -2.64 -22.54
CA ALA A 298 12.79 -2.84 -21.20
C ALA A 298 14.10 -3.62 -21.24
N TYR A 299 15.00 -3.33 -20.30
CA TYR A 299 16.17 -4.16 -20.06
C TYR A 299 15.78 -5.27 -19.09
N LEU A 300 15.67 -6.52 -19.56
CA LEU A 300 15.19 -7.67 -18.76
C LEU A 300 16.26 -8.76 -18.62
N LYS A 301 17.52 -8.43 -18.88
CA LYS A 301 18.62 -9.40 -18.91
C LYS A 301 18.70 -10.21 -17.62
N SER A 302 18.84 -11.53 -17.78
CA SER A 302 18.91 -12.53 -16.70
C SER A 302 17.69 -12.58 -15.78
N CYS A 303 16.57 -11.95 -16.14
CA CYS A 303 15.35 -12.03 -15.34
C CYS A 303 14.70 -13.42 -15.41
N GLY A 304 13.87 -13.74 -14.42
CA GLY A 304 13.07 -14.96 -14.38
C GLY A 304 11.59 -14.62 -14.21
N PHE A 305 10.76 -15.12 -15.11
CA PHE A 305 9.30 -15.00 -15.13
C PHE A 305 8.74 -16.39 -14.85
N PHE A 306 8.29 -16.63 -13.61
CA PHE A 306 7.90 -17.93 -13.09
C PHE A 306 6.40 -17.99 -12.82
N ASP A 307 5.70 -18.98 -13.39
CA ASP A 307 4.26 -19.19 -13.24
C ASP A 307 3.42 -17.93 -13.55
N MET A 308 3.86 -17.13 -14.52
CA MET A 308 3.21 -15.87 -14.86
C MET A 308 2.05 -16.05 -15.82
N ILE A 309 0.97 -15.30 -15.61
CA ILE A 309 -0.11 -15.17 -16.57
C ILE A 309 0.06 -13.81 -17.24
N CYS A 310 0.76 -13.81 -18.39
CA CYS A 310 1.13 -12.64 -19.15
C CYS A 310 0.65 -12.80 -20.60
N GLN A 311 -0.65 -13.01 -20.78
CA GLN A 311 -1.24 -13.10 -22.12
C GLN A 311 -1.24 -11.71 -22.78
N LYS A 312 -0.94 -11.68 -24.08
CA LYS A 312 -0.89 -10.44 -24.89
C LYS A 312 0.04 -9.37 -24.31
N CYS A 313 1.08 -9.79 -23.61
CA CYS A 313 2.12 -8.88 -23.12
C CYS A 313 3.01 -8.43 -24.26
N SER A 314 3.59 -7.24 -24.15
CA SER A 314 4.61 -6.77 -25.08
C SER A 314 5.98 -6.84 -24.44
N PHE A 315 6.88 -7.61 -25.04
CA PHE A 315 8.33 -7.63 -24.84
C PHE A 315 9.05 -7.11 -26.10
N GLU A 316 8.34 -6.35 -26.93
CA GLU A 316 8.86 -5.78 -28.17
C GLU A 316 10.13 -4.97 -27.86
N ASN A 317 11.22 -5.24 -28.58
CA ASN A 317 12.51 -4.56 -28.38
C ASN A 317 13.12 -4.69 -26.97
N ALA A 318 12.59 -5.56 -26.10
CA ALA A 318 13.17 -5.77 -24.78
C ALA A 318 14.49 -6.55 -24.88
N ASN A 319 15.47 -6.21 -24.03
CA ASN A 319 16.68 -7.01 -23.89
C ASN A 319 16.35 -8.25 -23.03
N LEU A 320 16.25 -9.43 -23.67
CA LEU A 320 15.88 -10.68 -23.00
C LEU A 320 17.05 -11.65 -22.83
N PHE A 321 18.32 -11.20 -22.93
CA PHE A 321 19.46 -12.13 -22.81
C PHE A 321 19.47 -12.84 -21.46
N GLY A 322 19.54 -14.17 -21.47
CA GLY A 322 19.46 -15.01 -20.27
C GLY A 322 18.13 -14.95 -19.52
N THR A 323 17.11 -14.33 -20.11
CA THR A 323 15.78 -14.30 -19.49
C THR A 323 15.17 -15.70 -19.51
N ARG A 324 14.58 -16.08 -18.39
CA ARG A 324 13.91 -17.37 -18.19
C ARG A 324 12.42 -17.14 -18.07
N PHE A 325 11.65 -17.78 -18.93
CA PHE A 325 10.21 -17.87 -18.90
C PHE A 325 9.86 -19.32 -18.55
N MET A 326 9.33 -19.55 -17.36
CA MET A 326 9.11 -20.91 -16.86
C MET A 326 7.72 -21.03 -16.23
N GLY A 327 6.91 -21.95 -16.75
CA GLY A 327 5.52 -22.07 -16.35
C GLY A 327 4.64 -20.94 -16.89
N GLY A 328 3.34 -21.13 -16.77
CA GLY A 328 2.35 -20.09 -17.02
C GLY A 328 1.89 -19.94 -18.47
N ASP A 329 1.33 -18.77 -18.78
CA ASP A 329 0.67 -18.48 -20.05
C ASP A 329 1.10 -17.12 -20.61
N MET A 330 1.75 -17.17 -21.76
CA MET A 330 2.21 -16.03 -22.56
C MET A 330 1.62 -16.05 -23.97
N SER A 331 0.43 -16.64 -24.12
CA SER A 331 -0.26 -16.66 -25.39
C SER A 331 -0.56 -15.25 -25.92
N GLY A 332 -0.34 -15.08 -27.23
CA GLY A 332 -0.52 -13.80 -27.92
C GLY A 332 0.51 -12.73 -27.57
N SER A 333 1.56 -13.05 -26.80
CA SER A 333 2.57 -12.07 -26.39
C SER A 333 3.57 -11.77 -27.50
N ASP A 334 4.07 -10.54 -27.51
CA ASP A 334 4.96 -10.02 -28.53
C ASP A 334 6.41 -10.01 -28.05
N PHE A 335 7.26 -10.87 -28.63
CA PHE A 335 8.70 -10.96 -28.39
C PHE A 335 9.51 -10.37 -29.55
N SER A 336 8.87 -9.64 -30.48
CA SER A 336 9.52 -9.16 -31.68
C SER A 336 10.66 -8.16 -31.39
N LEU A 337 11.53 -8.00 -32.39
CA LEU A 337 12.67 -7.08 -32.32
C LEU A 337 12.73 -6.24 -33.60
N TYR A 338 12.61 -4.93 -33.49
CA TYR A 338 12.61 -4.04 -34.64
C TYR A 338 13.98 -4.01 -35.34
N TYR A 339 13.93 -4.17 -36.67
CA TYR A 339 15.07 -4.45 -37.54
C TYR A 339 16.16 -3.35 -37.57
N GLN A 340 15.84 -2.10 -37.18
CA GLN A 340 16.81 -0.98 -37.20
C GLN A 340 18.00 -1.15 -36.23
N TYR A 341 17.97 -2.14 -35.33
CA TYR A 341 19.11 -2.47 -34.45
C TYR A 341 20.27 -3.21 -35.15
N ARG A 342 20.22 -3.41 -36.47
CA ARG A 342 21.06 -4.39 -37.19
C ARG A 342 22.49 -4.01 -37.53
N GLU A 343 22.87 -2.74 -37.69
CA GLU A 343 24.16 -2.45 -38.36
C GLU A 343 25.22 -1.79 -37.49
N SER A 344 24.87 -0.95 -36.50
CA SER A 344 25.88 -0.23 -35.70
C SER A 344 26.02 -0.72 -34.25
N SER A 345 24.97 -1.34 -33.68
CA SER A 345 24.92 -1.74 -32.27
C SER A 345 25.03 -3.27 -32.07
N ALA A 346 24.60 -4.08 -33.05
CA ALA A 346 24.71 -5.54 -32.98
C ALA A 346 26.16 -6.07 -32.96
N ASN A 347 27.13 -5.29 -33.45
CA ASN A 347 28.55 -5.68 -33.39
C ASN A 347 29.27 -5.22 -32.12
N SER A 348 28.77 -4.19 -31.42
CA SER A 348 29.43 -3.64 -30.23
C SER A 348 28.89 -4.19 -28.91
N HIS A 349 27.60 -4.56 -28.83
CA HIS A 349 26.96 -5.03 -27.60
C HIS A 349 27.16 -6.51 -27.28
N TYR A 350 27.64 -7.32 -28.23
CA TYR A 350 27.65 -8.79 -28.12
C TYR A 350 29.04 -9.38 -27.88
N LYS A 351 29.88 -8.69 -27.09
CA LYS A 351 31.22 -9.18 -26.74
C LYS A 351 31.13 -10.36 -25.75
N ASN A 352 31.49 -11.56 -26.21
CA ASN A 352 31.89 -12.84 -25.57
C ASN A 352 31.24 -13.36 -24.25
N SER A 353 30.56 -12.57 -23.43
CA SER A 353 30.05 -13.00 -22.11
C SER A 353 28.53 -12.92 -21.96
N ASP A 354 27.83 -12.27 -22.90
CA ASP A 354 26.36 -12.23 -22.96
C ASP A 354 25.76 -13.44 -23.68
N THR A 355 26.35 -14.60 -23.42
CA THR A 355 26.11 -15.83 -24.16
C THR A 355 24.89 -16.58 -23.63
N PHE A 356 23.87 -15.94 -23.07
CA PHE A 356 22.65 -16.62 -22.67
C PHE A 356 21.49 -16.24 -23.60
N GLY A 357 20.96 -17.21 -24.35
CA GLY A 357 19.73 -17.06 -25.11
C GLY A 357 18.50 -16.96 -24.20
N ILE A 358 17.31 -16.90 -24.81
CA ILE A 358 16.05 -16.85 -24.06
C ILE A 358 15.60 -18.28 -23.73
N PHE A 359 15.31 -18.54 -22.46
CA PHE A 359 14.89 -19.87 -22.03
C PHE A 359 13.38 -19.91 -21.79
N PHE A 360 12.68 -20.78 -22.49
CA PHE A 360 11.25 -21.06 -22.34
C PHE A 360 11.07 -22.51 -21.85
N SER A 361 10.38 -22.71 -20.72
CA SER A 361 10.06 -24.04 -20.19
C SER A 361 8.62 -24.12 -19.69
N ASP A 362 7.91 -25.18 -20.04
CA ASP A 362 6.57 -25.51 -19.52
C ASP A 362 5.57 -24.34 -19.66
N ILE A 363 5.66 -23.59 -20.76
CA ILE A 363 4.95 -22.34 -20.98
C ILE A 363 4.08 -22.40 -22.25
N ASN A 364 2.91 -21.76 -22.18
CA ASN A 364 2.06 -21.57 -23.36
C ASN A 364 2.45 -20.30 -24.13
N LEU A 365 2.90 -20.46 -25.37
CA LEU A 365 3.26 -19.41 -26.32
C LEU A 365 2.35 -19.43 -27.57
N THR A 366 1.13 -19.95 -27.44
CA THR A 366 0.16 -19.98 -28.55
C THR A 366 -0.05 -18.56 -29.10
N ASN A 367 0.04 -18.36 -30.42
CA ASN A 367 -0.05 -17.04 -31.09
C ASN A 367 1.01 -16.01 -30.66
N ALA A 368 2.10 -16.41 -29.99
CA ALA A 368 3.17 -15.47 -29.65
C ALA A 368 3.91 -14.98 -30.91
N ASN A 369 4.35 -13.73 -30.91
CA ASN A 369 5.08 -13.13 -32.03
C ASN A 369 6.59 -13.11 -31.75
N PHE A 370 7.41 -13.80 -32.55
CA PHE A 370 8.87 -13.80 -32.46
C PHE A 370 9.54 -13.09 -33.65
N ASP A 371 8.79 -12.26 -34.35
CA ASP A 371 9.24 -11.62 -35.56
C ASP A 371 10.55 -10.84 -35.39
N CYS A 372 11.50 -11.02 -36.31
CA CYS A 372 12.83 -10.39 -36.31
C CYS A 372 13.70 -10.68 -35.06
N ARG A 373 13.23 -11.52 -34.12
CA ARG A 373 13.98 -11.89 -32.93
C ARG A 373 14.99 -12.98 -33.27
N PRO A 374 16.26 -12.83 -32.89
CA PRO A 374 17.24 -13.86 -33.20
C PRO A 374 17.23 -14.95 -32.14
N MET A 375 16.67 -16.10 -32.50
CA MET A 375 16.43 -17.22 -31.57
C MET A 375 17.50 -18.31 -31.67
N PHE A 376 18.12 -18.44 -32.85
CA PHE A 376 19.03 -19.53 -33.17
C PHE A 376 20.42 -19.02 -33.52
N LEU A 377 21.43 -19.86 -33.26
CA LEU A 377 22.81 -19.65 -33.68
C LEU A 377 23.14 -20.73 -34.72
N TYR A 378 23.49 -20.30 -35.92
CA TYR A 378 24.14 -21.13 -36.92
C TYR A 378 25.63 -21.24 -36.58
N VAL A 379 26.09 -22.48 -36.50
CA VAL A 379 27.47 -22.84 -36.25
C VAL A 379 27.96 -23.65 -37.45
N PRO A 380 28.91 -23.12 -38.24
CA PRO A 380 29.56 -23.85 -39.32
C PRO A 380 30.11 -25.22 -38.86
N SER A 381 30.03 -26.24 -39.72
CA SER A 381 30.38 -27.64 -39.38
C SER A 381 31.86 -27.86 -39.03
N ASP A 382 32.74 -26.96 -39.47
CA ASP A 382 34.17 -26.93 -39.17
C ASP A 382 34.48 -26.46 -37.75
N ILE A 383 33.52 -25.85 -37.06
CA ILE A 383 33.67 -25.43 -35.67
C ILE A 383 33.32 -26.59 -34.74
N GLN A 384 34.30 -27.06 -33.99
CA GLN A 384 34.07 -28.08 -32.97
C GLN A 384 33.09 -27.55 -31.90
N PHE A 385 31.86 -28.10 -31.89
CA PHE A 385 30.77 -27.78 -30.95
C PHE A 385 31.19 -27.75 -29.48
N LYS A 386 32.24 -28.49 -29.08
CA LYS A 386 32.79 -28.48 -27.71
C LYS A 386 33.21 -27.07 -27.23
N LYS A 387 33.43 -26.12 -28.14
CA LYS A 387 33.88 -24.76 -27.80
C LYS A 387 32.75 -23.73 -27.70
N ILE A 388 31.51 -24.09 -28.03
CA ILE A 388 30.40 -23.13 -28.01
C ILE A 388 29.62 -23.33 -26.71
N PRO A 389 29.49 -22.28 -25.88
CA PRO A 389 28.65 -22.36 -24.70
C PRO A 389 27.21 -22.70 -25.12
N TRP A 390 26.67 -23.81 -24.61
CA TRP A 390 25.26 -24.18 -24.80
C TRP A 390 24.29 -23.10 -24.32
N SER A 391 24.77 -22.17 -23.51
CA SER A 391 24.01 -21.02 -23.09
C SER A 391 23.58 -20.11 -24.25
N VAL A 392 24.28 -20.07 -25.39
CA VAL A 392 24.03 -19.04 -26.45
C VAL A 392 22.66 -19.21 -27.12
N PHE A 393 22.06 -20.39 -27.00
CA PHE A 393 20.84 -20.75 -27.70
C PHE A 393 19.61 -20.34 -26.89
N SER A 394 18.58 -19.86 -27.59
CA SER A 394 17.24 -19.88 -27.00
C SER A 394 16.80 -21.34 -26.88
N SER A 395 16.15 -21.68 -25.78
CA SER A 395 15.72 -23.05 -25.48
C SER A 395 14.21 -23.10 -25.29
N PHE A 396 13.59 -24.16 -25.82
CA PHE A 396 12.17 -24.43 -25.69
C PHE A 396 11.99 -25.84 -25.15
N VAL A 397 11.58 -25.95 -23.90
CA VAL A 397 11.34 -27.23 -23.21
C VAL A 397 9.85 -27.33 -22.86
N ASN A 398 9.13 -28.34 -23.36
CA ASN A 398 7.69 -28.50 -23.10
C ASN A 398 6.85 -27.24 -23.38
N VAL A 399 7.17 -26.52 -24.46
CA VAL A 399 6.51 -25.26 -24.82
C VAL A 399 5.41 -25.52 -25.85
N ASN A 400 4.22 -24.94 -25.64
CA ASN A 400 3.19 -24.90 -26.69
C ASN A 400 3.42 -23.66 -27.57
N VAL A 401 3.84 -23.86 -28.82
CA VAL A 401 4.09 -22.79 -29.80
C VAL A 401 3.06 -22.77 -30.94
N ASP A 402 1.85 -23.32 -30.70
CA ASP A 402 0.83 -23.36 -31.75
C ASP A 402 0.53 -21.97 -32.30
N SER A 403 0.53 -21.83 -33.63
CA SER A 403 0.28 -20.58 -34.33
C SER A 403 1.19 -19.40 -33.92
N ALA A 404 2.33 -19.65 -33.27
CA ALA A 404 3.32 -18.63 -33.01
C ALA A 404 3.97 -18.15 -34.33
N ASP A 405 4.22 -16.85 -34.44
CA ASP A 405 4.79 -16.22 -35.62
C ASP A 405 6.33 -16.22 -35.54
N PHE A 406 6.96 -16.92 -36.49
CA PHE A 406 8.42 -16.94 -36.68
C PHE A 406 8.83 -16.41 -38.07
N SER A 407 7.94 -15.69 -38.76
CA SER A 407 8.04 -15.40 -40.20
C SER A 407 9.32 -14.68 -40.62
N ARG A 408 9.85 -13.72 -39.83
CA ARG A 408 11.15 -13.06 -40.10
C ARG A 408 12.17 -13.31 -39.00
N MET A 409 12.16 -14.49 -38.40
CA MET A 409 13.09 -14.84 -37.33
C MET A 409 14.56 -14.65 -37.77
N GLY A 410 15.35 -14.01 -36.90
CA GLY A 410 16.79 -13.84 -37.13
C GLY A 410 17.58 -15.10 -36.79
N VAL A 411 18.69 -15.33 -37.49
CA VAL A 411 19.67 -16.36 -37.14
C VAL A 411 21.00 -15.65 -36.89
N TRP A 412 21.60 -15.89 -35.72
CA TRP A 412 22.97 -15.47 -35.47
C TRP A 412 23.91 -16.38 -36.25
N TYR A 413 24.85 -15.81 -37.01
CA TYR A 413 25.89 -16.59 -37.66
C TYR A 413 27.18 -16.44 -36.85
N TYR A 414 27.72 -17.54 -36.33
CA TYR A 414 29.06 -17.51 -35.74
C TYR A 414 30.08 -17.66 -36.87
N LYS A 415 30.74 -16.56 -37.24
CA LYS A 415 31.88 -16.61 -38.16
C LYS A 415 33.14 -16.79 -37.33
N HIS A 416 33.81 -17.93 -37.47
CA HIS A 416 35.18 -18.03 -37.00
C HIS A 416 36.03 -17.19 -37.96
N SER A 417 36.52 -16.03 -37.53
CA SER A 417 37.55 -15.35 -38.29
C SER A 417 38.87 -16.04 -38.03
N ASP A 418 39.50 -16.50 -39.10
CA ASP A 418 40.87 -17.01 -39.08
C ASP A 418 41.76 -15.96 -38.41
N SER A 419 42.49 -16.37 -37.36
CA SER A 419 43.47 -15.50 -36.72
C SER A 419 44.58 -15.17 -37.70
N VAL A 420 44.68 -13.91 -38.13
CA VAL A 420 45.86 -13.42 -38.87
C VAL A 420 46.98 -13.20 -37.85
N ARG A 421 48.05 -14.01 -37.93
CA ARG A 421 49.28 -13.76 -37.16
C ARG A 421 49.97 -12.50 -37.69
N ILE A 422 50.14 -11.49 -36.84
CA ILE A 422 51.02 -10.34 -37.09
C ILE A 422 52.14 -10.42 -36.04
N GLY A 423 53.27 -11.03 -36.40
CA GLY A 423 54.40 -11.26 -35.47
C GLY A 423 54.25 -12.50 -34.57
N THR A 424 54.90 -12.50 -33.40
CA THR A 424 54.84 -13.59 -32.40
C THR A 424 53.55 -13.60 -31.59
N ASP A 425 52.77 -12.52 -31.64
CA ASP A 425 51.53 -12.39 -30.89
C ASP A 425 50.34 -12.81 -31.78
N THR A 426 49.56 -13.77 -31.27
CA THR A 426 48.37 -14.27 -31.97
C THR A 426 47.17 -13.45 -31.54
N LEU A 427 46.79 -12.43 -32.32
CA LEU A 427 45.57 -11.68 -32.09
C LEU A 427 44.39 -12.44 -32.71
N THR A 428 43.61 -13.13 -31.87
CA THR A 428 42.37 -13.79 -32.33
C THR A 428 41.23 -12.78 -32.26
N LEU A 429 40.98 -12.07 -33.34
CA LEU A 429 39.72 -11.33 -33.51
C LEU A 429 38.68 -12.33 -33.98
N ALA A 430 37.62 -12.55 -33.19
CA ALA A 430 36.41 -13.25 -33.61
C ALA A 430 35.34 -12.19 -33.92
N TYR A 431 34.88 -12.11 -35.18
CA TYR A 431 33.77 -11.23 -35.55
C TYR A 431 32.48 -12.03 -35.65
N LYS A 432 31.44 -11.60 -34.93
CA LYS A 432 30.10 -12.18 -35.03
C LYS A 432 29.30 -11.32 -36.02
N GLU A 433 29.00 -11.85 -37.19
CA GLU A 433 28.16 -11.17 -38.19
C GLU A 433 26.70 -11.62 -38.03
N MET A 434 25.74 -10.69 -38.05
CA MET A 434 24.32 -11.00 -37.96
C MET A 434 23.67 -10.93 -39.34
N TYR A 435 23.32 -12.08 -39.92
CA TYR A 435 22.56 -12.16 -41.17
C TYR A 435 21.09 -12.41 -40.88
N SER A 436 20.18 -11.61 -41.43
CA SER A 436 18.76 -11.94 -41.45
C SER A 436 18.60 -12.69 -42.75
N VAL A 437 18.65 -14.00 -42.65
CA VAL A 437 18.19 -14.82 -43.75
C VAL A 437 16.67 -14.85 -43.57
N PRO A 438 15.86 -14.21 -44.44
CA PRO A 438 14.43 -14.55 -44.48
C PRO A 438 14.39 -16.05 -44.67
N ALA A 439 13.73 -16.80 -43.77
CA ALA A 439 13.84 -18.25 -43.64
C ALA A 439 13.80 -18.99 -45.00
N LEU A 440 14.96 -19.10 -45.62
CA LEU A 440 15.27 -19.77 -46.87
C LEU A 440 16.36 -20.75 -46.45
N VAL A 441 15.91 -21.95 -46.12
CA VAL A 441 16.72 -23.00 -45.51
C VAL A 441 16.81 -24.16 -46.48
N GLY A 442 17.94 -24.25 -47.17
CA GLY A 442 18.36 -25.47 -47.87
C GLY A 442 18.64 -26.62 -46.91
N ASN A 443 19.02 -27.77 -47.45
CA ASN A 443 19.05 -29.13 -46.85
C ASN A 443 19.85 -29.37 -45.54
N ASP A 444 20.24 -28.36 -44.77
CA ASP A 444 21.05 -28.53 -43.56
C ASP A 444 20.23 -28.46 -42.26
N ARG A 445 20.60 -29.36 -41.33
CA ARG A 445 19.83 -29.72 -40.13
C ARG A 445 19.76 -28.58 -39.11
N PHE A 446 18.56 -28.16 -38.73
CA PHE A 446 18.36 -27.39 -37.49
C PHE A 446 18.39 -28.30 -36.28
N LEU A 447 19.24 -27.97 -35.30
CA LEU A 447 19.20 -28.56 -33.97
C LEU A 447 18.29 -27.72 -33.06
N LEU A 448 17.04 -28.16 -32.91
CA LEU A 448 16.24 -27.81 -31.74
C LEU A 448 16.77 -28.63 -30.56
N SER A 449 17.43 -27.96 -29.61
CA SER A 449 17.91 -28.61 -28.38
C SER A 449 16.71 -28.93 -27.47
N THR A 450 16.25 -30.18 -27.51
CA THR A 450 15.45 -30.77 -26.43
C THR A 450 16.42 -31.36 -25.41
N SER A 451 16.20 -31.12 -24.12
CA SER A 451 17.15 -31.51 -23.05
C SER A 451 17.59 -32.98 -23.12
N LYS A 452 18.79 -33.26 -22.57
CA LYS A 452 19.58 -34.51 -22.69
C LYS A 452 18.86 -35.83 -22.43
N THR A 453 17.67 -35.84 -21.83
CA THR A 453 16.99 -37.06 -21.37
C THR A 453 15.82 -37.52 -22.22
N ASN A 454 15.44 -36.83 -23.30
CA ASN A 454 14.45 -37.35 -24.25
C ASN A 454 14.78 -36.97 -25.70
N TRP A 455 15.46 -37.88 -26.40
CA TRP A 455 15.67 -37.85 -27.85
C TRP A 455 14.41 -38.24 -28.64
N ASN A 456 13.24 -37.74 -28.23
CA ASN A 456 11.99 -37.93 -28.95
C ASN A 456 11.41 -36.57 -29.37
N LYS A 457 11.72 -36.21 -30.62
CA LYS A 457 10.90 -35.38 -31.52
C LYS A 457 10.30 -34.10 -30.93
N ALA A 458 11.05 -33.00 -30.96
CA ALA A 458 10.45 -31.71 -31.30
C ALA A 458 10.27 -31.65 -32.83
N ILE A 459 9.20 -32.27 -33.34
CA ILE A 459 8.75 -32.03 -34.71
C ILE A 459 8.01 -30.69 -34.67
N LEU A 460 8.42 -29.72 -35.49
CA LEU A 460 7.55 -28.64 -35.96
C LEU A 460 6.35 -29.31 -36.66
N SER A 461 5.30 -29.63 -35.92
CA SER A 461 4.20 -30.46 -36.40
C SER A 461 3.41 -29.76 -37.49
N GLY A 462 3.30 -30.43 -38.64
CA GLY A 462 2.39 -30.09 -39.74
C GLY A 462 2.97 -29.12 -40.76
N LYS A 463 2.93 -27.82 -40.48
CA LYS A 463 2.97 -26.78 -41.53
C LYS A 463 4.36 -26.50 -42.08
N PHE A 464 5.42 -26.59 -41.27
CA PHE A 464 6.78 -26.30 -41.74
C PHE A 464 7.33 -27.39 -42.68
N SER A 465 7.05 -28.67 -42.36
CA SER A 465 7.44 -29.77 -43.25
C SER A 465 6.66 -29.77 -44.57
N GLU A 466 5.38 -29.37 -44.56
CA GLU A 466 4.60 -29.18 -45.78
C GLU A 466 5.10 -28.00 -46.62
N TYR A 467 5.51 -26.90 -45.99
CA TYR A 467 6.02 -25.73 -46.69
C TYR A 467 7.31 -26.02 -47.46
N ILE A 468 8.23 -26.77 -46.83
CA ILE A 468 9.46 -27.27 -47.48
C ILE A 468 9.11 -28.21 -48.64
N LYS A 469 8.19 -29.16 -48.44
CA LYS A 469 7.72 -30.07 -49.50
C LYS A 469 7.10 -29.35 -50.69
N ARG A 470 6.40 -28.23 -50.48
CA ARG A 470 5.71 -27.48 -51.53
C ARG A 470 6.62 -26.52 -52.31
N ASN A 471 7.82 -26.21 -51.82
CA ASN A 471 8.71 -25.23 -52.45
C ASN A 471 10.17 -25.71 -52.62
N PRO A 472 10.42 -26.93 -53.14
CA PRO A 472 11.77 -27.52 -53.13
C PRO A 472 12.81 -26.80 -54.01
N LYS A 473 12.39 -25.91 -54.91
CA LYS A 473 13.29 -25.11 -55.77
C LYS A 473 13.69 -23.76 -55.17
N LYS A 474 13.11 -23.39 -54.03
CA LYS A 474 13.47 -22.16 -53.29
C LYS A 474 14.42 -22.44 -52.13
N PHE A 475 14.88 -23.68 -51.97
CA PHE A 475 15.67 -24.15 -50.85
C PHE A 475 16.91 -24.91 -51.32
#